data_AF-A0A8T1UEA1-F1
#
_entry.id   AF-A0A8T1UEA1-F1
#
_cell.length_a   1.000
_cell.length_b   1.000
_cell.length_c   1.000
_cell.angle_alpha   90.00
_cell.angle_beta   90.00
_cell.angle_gamma   90.00
#
_symmetry.space_group_name_H-M   'P 1'
#
loop_
_entity.id
_entity.type
_entity.pdbx_description
1 polymer ?
#
loop_
_entity_poly.entity_id
_entity_poly.type
_entity_poly.pdbx_seq_one_letter_code
_entity_poly.pdbx_strand_id
1 'polypeptide(L)'
;MVGRIMWNVGAGLVHRALNKAHIRPGMGIAYPSVWRARPGFLDCDINLHLNNASYLSNMELARWHFCAVTGILGNVAQNRRVLLVGSQAVRFRYPIPPFRPYEIRSQLVFADAEWMYILHKFQCPTTGRLYAEGLCRASCKQDDEKVSAATLYDEVFGGGAEELPKHMPDVVVQLLKWDSSQRIKLEAPTEAARRQDETAMPSALALATGDSNLFKKLLARATSSWNLPV
;
A
#
# COMPACT_ATOMS: atom_id res chain seq x y z
N MET A 1 0.61 -13.01 8.38
CA MET A 1 0.44 -11.97 7.32
C MET A 1 1.31 -12.25 6.09
N VAL A 2 2.63 -12.39 6.22
CA VAL A 2 3.57 -12.56 5.09
C VAL A 2 3.22 -13.71 4.13
N GLY A 3 2.86 -14.89 4.63
CA GLY A 3 2.44 -16.00 3.76
C GLY A 3 1.22 -15.69 2.90
N ARG A 4 0.25 -14.93 3.43
CA ARG A 4 -0.91 -14.45 2.65
C ARG A 4 -0.49 -13.43 1.58
N ILE A 5 0.49 -12.58 1.87
CA ILE A 5 1.03 -11.63 0.89
C ILE A 5 1.64 -12.42 -0.27
N MET A 6 2.54 -13.37 0.01
CA MET A 6 3.20 -14.19 -1.01
C MET A 6 2.20 -14.94 -1.89
N TRP A 7 1.17 -15.55 -1.28
CA TRP A 7 0.10 -16.21 -2.02
C TRP A 7 -0.66 -15.26 -2.96
N ASN A 8 -1.06 -14.09 -2.47
CA ASN A 8 -1.86 -13.14 -3.25
C ASN A 8 -1.07 -12.44 -4.35
N VAL A 9 0.22 -12.18 -4.09
CA VAL A 9 1.18 -11.73 -5.09
C VAL A 9 1.34 -12.81 -6.17
N GLY A 10 1.61 -14.06 -5.78
CA GLY A 10 1.76 -15.17 -6.72
C GLY A 10 0.50 -15.37 -7.58
N ALA A 11 -0.68 -15.38 -6.95
CA ALA A 11 -1.95 -15.46 -7.65
C ALA A 11 -2.17 -14.30 -8.62
N GLY A 12 -1.78 -13.07 -8.24
CA GLY A 12 -1.83 -11.90 -9.12
C GLY A 12 -0.88 -12.00 -10.32
N LEU A 13 0.34 -12.50 -10.10
CA LEU A 13 1.32 -12.73 -11.17
C LEU A 13 0.86 -13.81 -12.14
N VAL A 14 0.31 -14.92 -11.63
CA VAL A 14 -0.29 -15.98 -12.47
C VAL A 14 -1.48 -15.45 -13.25
N HIS A 15 -2.37 -14.70 -12.59
CA HIS A 15 -3.51 -14.06 -13.26
C HIS A 15 -3.03 -13.14 -14.39
N ARG A 16 -2.01 -12.31 -14.15
CA ARG A 16 -1.40 -11.45 -15.16
C ARG A 16 -0.79 -12.26 -16.32
N ALA A 17 -0.09 -13.35 -16.03
CA ALA A 17 0.53 -14.19 -17.04
C ALA A 17 -0.51 -14.89 -17.94
N LEU A 18 -1.64 -15.32 -17.38
CA LEU A 18 -2.71 -16.01 -18.11
C LEU A 18 -3.65 -15.04 -18.86
N ASN A 19 -3.84 -13.82 -18.33
CA ASN A 19 -4.79 -12.84 -18.87
C ASN A 19 -4.12 -11.67 -19.60
N LYS A 20 -3.00 -11.90 -20.30
CA LYS A 20 -2.28 -10.86 -21.06
C LYS A 20 -3.17 -10.05 -22.01
N ALA A 21 -4.15 -10.68 -22.66
CA ALA A 21 -5.08 -10.01 -23.57
C ALA A 21 -6.05 -9.02 -22.88
N HIS A 22 -6.27 -9.17 -21.57
CA HIS A 22 -7.12 -8.29 -20.77
C HIS A 22 -6.33 -7.15 -20.11
N ILE A 23 -5.00 -7.18 -20.20
CA ILE A 23 -4.13 -6.14 -19.69
C ILE A 23 -4.04 -5.05 -20.74
N ARG A 24 -4.65 -3.92 -20.43
CA ARG A 24 -4.73 -2.74 -21.30
C ARG A 24 -4.34 -1.52 -20.48
N PRO A 25 -3.92 -0.43 -21.17
CA PRO A 25 -3.93 0.90 -20.56
C PRO A 25 -5.28 1.14 -19.85
N GLY A 26 -5.21 1.68 -18.62
CA GLY A 26 -6.40 1.89 -17.77
C GLY A 26 -6.72 0.82 -16.75
N MET A 27 -6.01 -0.31 -16.75
CA MET A 27 -6.15 -1.31 -15.70
C MET A 27 -5.74 -0.72 -14.35
N GLY A 28 -6.65 -0.76 -13.38
CA GLY A 28 -6.47 -0.14 -12.08
C GLY A 28 -6.94 1.32 -12.01
N ILE A 29 -7.24 1.97 -13.14
CA ILE A 29 -7.79 3.33 -13.20
C ILE A 29 -9.25 3.27 -13.65
N ALA A 30 -9.52 2.96 -14.92
CA ALA A 30 -10.86 2.80 -15.45
C ALA A 30 -11.50 1.48 -14.99
N TYR A 31 -10.69 0.43 -14.91
CA TYR A 31 -11.12 -0.92 -14.53
C TYR A 31 -10.56 -1.29 -13.16
N PRO A 32 -11.39 -1.46 -12.11
CA PRO A 32 -10.88 -1.80 -10.79
C PRO A 32 -10.31 -3.21 -10.76
N SER A 33 -9.21 -3.40 -10.03
CA SER A 33 -8.69 -4.73 -9.72
C SER A 33 -9.60 -5.41 -8.70
N VAL A 34 -10.03 -6.64 -8.99
CA VAL A 34 -10.92 -7.41 -8.11
C VAL A 34 -10.10 -8.45 -7.34
N TRP A 35 -10.06 -8.30 -6.02
CA TRP A 35 -9.47 -9.29 -5.13
C TRP A 35 -10.57 -9.98 -4.32
N ARG A 36 -10.52 -11.31 -4.18
CA ARG A 36 -11.59 -12.10 -3.54
C ARG A 36 -11.06 -12.84 -2.32
N ALA A 37 -11.86 -12.88 -1.26
CA ALA A 37 -11.52 -13.55 -0.01
C ALA A 37 -12.77 -14.05 0.75
N ARG A 38 -12.50 -14.86 1.77
CA ARG A 38 -13.46 -15.27 2.81
C ARG A 38 -12.79 -15.03 4.17
N PRO A 39 -13.50 -14.44 5.16
CA PRO A 39 -12.94 -14.30 6.50
C PRO A 39 -12.76 -15.69 7.11
N GLY A 40 -11.54 -15.97 7.58
CA GLY A 40 -11.28 -17.12 8.43
C GLY A 40 -11.61 -16.81 9.90
N PHE A 41 -11.53 -17.82 10.76
CA PHE A 41 -11.72 -17.64 12.21
C PHE A 41 -10.78 -16.57 12.80
N LEU A 42 -9.52 -16.56 12.38
CA LEU A 42 -8.51 -15.61 12.86
C LEU A 42 -8.70 -14.18 12.33
N ASP A 43 -9.55 -13.99 11.32
CA ASP A 43 -9.85 -12.67 10.77
C ASP A 43 -11.04 -12.00 11.51
N CYS A 44 -11.80 -12.78 12.28
CA CYS A 44 -12.98 -12.33 13.02
C CYS A 44 -12.68 -11.97 14.46
N ASP A 45 -13.48 -11.07 15.02
CA ASP A 45 -13.47 -10.73 16.45
C ASP A 45 -14.56 -11.47 17.23
N ILE A 46 -14.69 -11.14 18.51
CA ILE A 46 -15.65 -11.75 19.45
C ILE A 46 -17.10 -11.54 19.00
N ASN A 47 -17.38 -10.47 18.25
CA ASN A 47 -18.73 -10.17 17.75
C ASN A 47 -19.07 -10.96 16.47
N LEU A 48 -18.22 -11.91 16.08
CA LEU A 48 -18.43 -12.78 14.91
C LEU A 48 -18.64 -11.98 13.63
N HIS A 49 -17.82 -10.96 13.43
CA HIS A 49 -17.67 -10.29 12.15
C HIS A 49 -16.20 -10.06 11.85
N LEU A 50 -15.87 -9.72 10.60
CA LEU A 50 -14.52 -9.32 10.23
C LEU A 50 -14.04 -8.21 11.16
N ASN A 51 -12.91 -8.43 11.83
CA ASN A 51 -12.33 -7.47 12.76
C ASN A 51 -11.95 -6.18 11.99
N ASN A 52 -12.13 -5.02 12.61
CA ASN A 52 -11.75 -3.71 12.07
C ASN A 52 -10.31 -3.69 11.55
N ALA A 53 -9.36 -4.27 12.28
CA ALA A 53 -7.96 -4.37 11.85
C ALA A 53 -7.80 -5.24 10.59
N SER A 54 -8.60 -6.30 10.47
CA SER A 54 -8.59 -7.19 9.31
C SER A 54 -9.05 -6.48 8.03
N TYR A 55 -9.89 -5.43 8.09
CA TYR A 55 -10.19 -4.63 6.90
C TYR A 55 -8.92 -3.96 6.35
N LEU A 56 -8.10 -3.36 7.21
CA LEU A 56 -6.85 -2.71 6.79
C LEU A 56 -5.85 -3.71 6.22
N SER A 57 -5.68 -4.86 6.89
CA SER A 57 -4.85 -5.97 6.41
C SER A 57 -5.32 -6.47 5.04
N ASN A 58 -6.63 -6.61 4.84
CA ASN A 58 -7.18 -7.05 3.56
C ASN A 58 -7.07 -5.99 2.46
N MET A 59 -7.17 -4.69 2.79
CA MET A 59 -6.85 -3.63 1.83
C MET A 59 -5.39 -3.71 1.37
N GLU A 60 -4.47 -4.01 2.28
CA GLU A 60 -3.06 -4.21 1.94
C GLU A 60 -2.86 -5.40 0.99
N LEU A 61 -3.48 -6.55 1.29
CA LEU A 61 -3.45 -7.72 0.40
C LEU A 61 -4.04 -7.39 -0.98
N ALA A 62 -5.13 -6.64 -1.03
CA ALA A 62 -5.73 -6.20 -2.28
C ALA A 62 -4.84 -5.23 -3.06
N ARG A 63 -4.03 -4.40 -2.40
CA ARG A 63 -3.01 -3.54 -3.04
C ARG A 63 -1.84 -4.34 -3.59
N TRP A 64 -1.35 -5.34 -2.86
CA TRP A 64 -0.30 -6.24 -3.38
C TRP A 64 -0.79 -7.00 -4.61
N HIS A 65 -2.02 -7.50 -4.57
CA HIS A 65 -2.66 -8.13 -5.72
C HIS A 65 -2.83 -7.15 -6.88
N PHE A 66 -3.32 -5.93 -6.62
CA PHE A 66 -3.42 -4.86 -7.61
C PHE A 66 -2.08 -4.59 -8.30
N CYS A 67 -0.99 -4.41 -7.53
CA CYS A 67 0.33 -4.14 -8.09
C CYS A 67 0.85 -5.33 -8.93
N ALA A 68 0.58 -6.55 -8.51
CA ALA A 68 0.95 -7.75 -9.25
C ALA A 68 0.19 -7.85 -10.58
N VAL A 69 -1.12 -7.57 -10.57
CA VAL A 69 -1.98 -7.65 -11.76
C VAL A 69 -1.70 -6.53 -12.75
N THR A 70 -1.47 -5.30 -12.28
CA THR A 70 -1.12 -4.16 -13.15
C THR A 70 0.29 -4.27 -13.71
N GLY A 71 1.21 -4.96 -13.03
CA GLY A 71 2.62 -5.07 -13.41
C GLY A 71 3.52 -4.07 -12.67
N ILE A 72 2.93 -3.16 -11.89
CA ILE A 72 3.65 -2.21 -11.03
C ILE A 72 4.59 -2.95 -10.08
N LEU A 73 4.19 -4.12 -9.57
CA LEU A 73 5.06 -4.90 -8.67
C LEU A 73 6.39 -5.30 -9.33
N GLY A 74 6.36 -5.70 -10.59
CA GLY A 74 7.56 -6.06 -11.33
C GLY A 74 8.45 -4.85 -11.59
N ASN A 75 7.84 -3.73 -11.99
CA ASN A 75 8.53 -2.46 -12.20
C ASN A 75 9.20 -1.96 -10.91
N VAL A 76 8.47 -1.99 -9.79
CA VAL A 76 8.99 -1.61 -8.47
C VAL A 76 10.18 -2.47 -8.08
N ALA A 77 10.10 -3.79 -8.28
CA ALA A 77 11.21 -4.69 -7.98
C ALA A 77 12.44 -4.46 -8.88
N GLN A 78 12.24 -4.27 -10.18
CA GLN A 78 13.32 -4.02 -11.16
C GLN A 78 14.07 -2.71 -10.89
N ASN A 79 13.32 -1.65 -10.57
CA ASN A 79 13.85 -0.31 -10.31
C ASN A 79 14.21 -0.07 -8.83
N ARG A 80 14.20 -1.12 -7.99
CA ARG A 80 14.49 -1.05 -6.54
C ARG A 80 13.67 0.01 -5.80
N ARG A 81 12.42 0.19 -6.21
CA ARG A 81 11.51 1.17 -5.62
C ARG A 81 10.85 0.64 -4.36
N VAL A 82 10.40 1.54 -3.50
CA VAL A 82 9.66 1.22 -2.28
C VAL A 82 8.28 1.85 -2.33
N LEU A 83 7.26 1.04 -2.06
CA LEU A 83 5.88 1.52 -1.91
C LEU A 83 5.61 1.82 -0.43
N LEU A 84 5.11 3.03 -0.17
CA LEU A 84 4.84 3.54 1.17
C LEU A 84 3.37 3.97 1.26
N VAL A 85 2.72 3.66 2.38
CA VAL A 85 1.38 4.17 2.68
C VAL A 85 1.53 5.33 3.65
N GLY A 86 1.07 6.51 3.26
CA GLY A 86 1.15 7.72 4.09
C GLY A 86 -0.05 7.87 5.02
N SER A 87 -1.25 7.53 4.53
CA SER A 87 -2.45 7.48 5.36
C SER A 87 -3.54 6.64 4.74
N GLN A 88 -4.46 6.14 5.56
CA GLN A 88 -5.61 5.39 5.09
C GLN A 88 -6.79 5.62 6.04
N ALA A 89 -8.00 5.66 5.47
CA ALA A 89 -9.24 5.80 6.22
C ALA A 89 -10.23 4.74 5.74
N VAL A 90 -11.04 4.22 6.66
CA VAL A 90 -12.06 3.23 6.35
C VAL A 90 -13.40 3.65 6.94
N ARG A 91 -14.45 3.55 6.12
CA ARG A 91 -15.83 3.72 6.51
C ARG A 91 -16.54 2.37 6.45
N PHE A 92 -17.03 1.94 7.59
CA PHE A 92 -17.83 0.72 7.72
C PHE A 92 -19.31 1.04 7.51
N ARG A 93 -20.02 0.18 6.79
CA ARG A 93 -21.48 0.30 6.56
C ARG A 93 -22.23 -0.92 7.07
N TYR A 94 -21.78 -2.12 6.69
CA TYR A 94 -22.36 -3.39 7.12
C TYR A 94 -21.25 -4.36 7.51
N PRO A 95 -21.42 -5.16 8.57
CA PRO A 95 -20.44 -6.16 8.96
C PRO A 95 -20.36 -7.28 7.91
N ILE A 96 -19.15 -7.80 7.70
CA ILE A 96 -18.91 -8.99 6.89
C ILE A 96 -18.95 -10.20 7.83
N PRO A 97 -19.91 -11.13 7.68
CA PRO A 97 -20.00 -12.30 8.54
C PRO A 97 -18.87 -13.30 8.26
N PRO A 98 -18.53 -14.17 9.23
CA PRO A 98 -17.52 -15.21 9.06
C PRO A 98 -17.84 -16.12 7.88
N PHE A 99 -16.80 -16.57 7.17
CA PHE A 99 -16.87 -17.48 6.01
C PHE A 99 -17.68 -16.98 4.81
N ARG A 100 -18.27 -15.77 4.86
CA ARG A 100 -18.99 -15.20 3.73
C ARG A 100 -18.00 -14.67 2.70
N PRO A 101 -18.17 -14.99 1.40
CA PRO A 101 -17.31 -14.45 0.36
C PRO A 101 -17.56 -12.95 0.21
N TYR A 102 -16.47 -12.20 0.10
CA TYR A 102 -16.48 -10.79 -0.26
C TYR A 102 -15.40 -10.53 -1.30
N GLU A 103 -15.56 -9.45 -2.06
CA GLU A 103 -14.54 -8.96 -2.97
C GLU A 103 -14.18 -7.51 -2.63
N ILE A 104 -12.91 -7.18 -2.81
CA ILE A 104 -12.38 -5.83 -2.72
C ILE A 104 -12.09 -5.37 -4.14
N ARG A 105 -12.78 -4.31 -4.55
CA ARG A 105 -12.50 -3.59 -5.80
C ARG A 105 -11.57 -2.44 -5.50
N SER A 106 -10.33 -2.53 -5.97
CA SER A 106 -9.29 -1.51 -5.78
C SER A 106 -9.15 -0.68 -7.06
N GLN A 107 -9.30 0.63 -6.95
CA GLN A 107 -9.24 1.58 -8.06
C GLN A 107 -8.40 2.79 -7.68
N LEU A 108 -7.46 3.19 -8.53
CA LEU A 108 -6.75 4.45 -8.44
C LEU A 108 -7.72 5.55 -8.88
N VAL A 109 -8.22 6.33 -7.92
CA VAL A 109 -9.25 7.35 -8.14
C VAL A 109 -8.68 8.74 -8.36
N PHE A 110 -7.43 8.96 -7.97
CA PHE A 110 -6.69 10.18 -8.23
C PHE A 110 -5.19 9.90 -8.04
N ALA A 111 -4.36 10.66 -8.74
CA ALA A 111 -2.94 10.71 -8.46
C ALA A 111 -2.41 12.12 -8.76
N ASP A 112 -1.47 12.57 -7.94
CA ASP A 112 -0.69 13.77 -8.18
C ASP A 112 0.77 13.40 -8.51
N ALA A 113 1.67 14.38 -8.47
CA ALA A 113 3.09 14.16 -8.76
C ALA A 113 3.79 13.24 -7.73
N GLU A 114 3.24 13.13 -6.52
CA GLU A 114 3.87 12.48 -5.38
C GLU A 114 3.07 11.29 -4.82
N TRP A 115 1.75 11.37 -4.88
CA TRP A 115 0.81 10.51 -4.17
C TRP A 115 -0.22 9.89 -5.10
N MET A 116 -0.57 8.66 -4.78
CA MET A 116 -1.61 7.84 -5.38
C MET A 116 -2.72 7.64 -4.37
N TYR A 117 -3.96 7.78 -4.82
CA TYR A 117 -5.15 7.61 -3.99
C TYR A 117 -5.95 6.42 -4.49
N ILE A 118 -5.93 5.32 -3.73
CA ILE A 118 -6.57 4.05 -4.10
C ILE A 118 -7.82 3.86 -3.25
N LEU A 119 -8.98 3.83 -3.90
CA LEU A 119 -10.26 3.51 -3.30
C LEU A 119 -10.49 2.00 -3.33
N HIS A 120 -10.84 1.46 -2.17
CA HIS A 120 -11.14 0.06 -1.94
C HIS A 120 -12.61 -0.09 -1.57
N LYS A 121 -13.40 -0.78 -2.40
CA LYS A 121 -14.80 -1.08 -2.11
C LYS A 121 -14.95 -2.55 -1.74
N PHE A 122 -15.36 -2.81 -0.50
CA PHE A 122 -15.70 -4.14 -0.02
C PHE A 122 -17.15 -4.43 -0.36
N GLN A 123 -17.39 -5.47 -1.15
CA GLN A 123 -18.74 -5.78 -1.60
C GLN A 123 -19.02 -7.27 -1.67
N CYS A 124 -20.31 -7.61 -1.63
CA CYS A 124 -20.76 -8.96 -1.87
C CYS A 124 -20.60 -9.28 -3.36
N PRO A 125 -19.89 -10.38 -3.73
CA PRO A 125 -19.69 -10.73 -5.13
C PRO A 125 -20.99 -11.13 -5.84
N THR A 126 -22.01 -11.56 -5.10
CA THR A 126 -23.30 -11.99 -5.67
C THR A 126 -24.31 -10.86 -5.72
N THR A 127 -24.48 -10.12 -4.63
CA THR A 127 -25.55 -9.09 -4.52
C THR A 127 -25.06 -7.68 -4.81
N GLY A 128 -23.74 -7.46 -4.91
CA GLY A 128 -23.16 -6.12 -5.05
C GLY A 128 -23.29 -5.24 -3.80
N ARG A 129 -23.82 -5.77 -2.68
CA ARG A 129 -24.00 -5.00 -1.44
C ARG A 129 -22.65 -4.51 -0.92
N LEU A 130 -22.52 -3.19 -0.75
CA LEU A 130 -21.32 -2.54 -0.23
C LEU A 130 -21.24 -2.67 1.30
N TYR A 131 -20.22 -3.36 1.80
CA TYR A 131 -19.96 -3.56 3.22
C TYR A 131 -19.15 -2.43 3.84
N ALA A 132 -18.09 -2.03 3.16
CA ALA A 132 -17.17 -0.99 3.62
C ALA A 132 -16.50 -0.32 2.43
N GLU A 133 -16.00 0.88 2.67
CA GLU A 133 -15.18 1.63 1.73
C GLU A 133 -13.92 2.11 2.44
N GLY A 134 -12.77 1.97 1.81
CA GLY A 134 -11.51 2.46 2.35
C GLY A 134 -10.73 3.23 1.32
N LEU A 135 -10.17 4.37 1.71
CA LEU A 135 -9.29 5.17 0.86
C LEU A 135 -7.86 5.08 1.41
N CYS A 136 -6.91 4.83 0.52
CA CYS A 136 -5.49 4.72 0.85
C CYS A 136 -4.70 5.75 0.06
N ARG A 137 -3.89 6.55 0.75
CA ARG A 137 -2.90 7.45 0.17
C ARG A 137 -1.53 6.77 0.22
N ALA A 138 -0.96 6.49 -0.95
CA ALA A 138 0.31 5.79 -1.10
C ALA A 138 1.29 6.58 -1.98
N SER A 139 2.58 6.39 -1.78
CA SER A 139 3.65 6.97 -2.61
C SER A 139 4.63 5.88 -3.03
N CYS A 140 5.34 6.10 -4.13
CA CYS A 140 6.47 5.27 -4.54
C CYS A 140 7.75 6.08 -4.43
N LYS A 141 8.83 5.47 -3.92
CA LYS A 141 10.14 6.11 -3.82
C LYS A 141 11.21 5.30 -4.54
N GLN A 142 12.17 6.00 -5.16
CA GLN A 142 13.40 5.46 -5.72
C GLN A 142 14.56 6.30 -5.18
N ASP A 143 15.50 5.70 -4.45
CA ASP A 143 16.66 6.42 -3.89
C ASP A 143 16.30 7.71 -3.11
N ASP A 144 15.22 7.62 -2.31
CA ASP A 144 14.57 8.69 -1.54
C ASP A 144 13.80 9.77 -2.33
N GLU A 145 13.92 9.77 -3.66
CA GLU A 145 13.09 10.59 -4.54
C GLU A 145 11.72 9.95 -4.77
N LYS A 146 10.67 10.77 -4.89
CA LYS A 146 9.32 10.29 -5.15
C LYS A 146 9.13 10.04 -6.65
N VAL A 147 8.50 8.92 -6.98
CA VAL A 147 8.11 8.56 -8.35
C VAL A 147 6.62 8.77 -8.53
N SER A 148 6.26 9.56 -9.53
CA SER A 148 4.86 9.88 -9.82
C SER A 148 4.09 8.65 -10.32
N ALA A 149 2.77 8.66 -10.12
CA ALA A 149 1.90 7.61 -10.64
C ALA A 149 1.91 7.57 -12.18
N ALA A 150 1.98 8.73 -12.83
CA ALA A 150 2.06 8.83 -14.28
C ALA A 150 3.27 8.06 -14.81
N THR A 151 4.45 8.31 -14.24
CA THR A 151 5.69 7.60 -14.58
C THR A 151 5.55 6.09 -14.38
N LEU A 152 4.98 5.66 -13.26
CA LEU A 152 4.77 4.23 -13.00
C LEU A 152 3.87 3.57 -14.04
N TYR A 153 2.79 4.23 -14.46
CA TYR A 153 1.88 3.68 -15.46
C TYR A 153 2.50 3.69 -16.85
N ASP A 154 3.18 4.77 -17.24
CA ASP A 154 3.85 4.85 -18.54
C ASP A 154 4.92 3.78 -18.69
N GLU A 155 5.75 3.54 -17.67
CA GLU A 155 6.78 2.51 -17.69
C GLU A 155 6.19 1.08 -17.74
N VAL A 156 5.01 0.85 -17.17
CA VAL A 156 4.39 -0.48 -17.09
C VAL A 156 3.55 -0.82 -18.32
N PHE A 157 2.84 0.15 -18.88
CA PHE A 157 1.89 -0.03 -19.97
C PHE A 157 2.36 0.56 -21.30
N GLY A 158 3.46 1.32 -21.33
CA GLY A 158 3.93 2.03 -22.52
C GLY A 158 3.06 3.25 -22.89
N GLY A 159 2.36 3.80 -21.89
CA GLY A 159 1.37 4.88 -21.99
C GLY A 159 0.27 4.72 -20.92
N GLY A 160 -0.72 5.61 -20.89
CA GLY A 160 -1.86 5.51 -19.97
C GLY A 160 -1.81 6.48 -18.79
N ALA A 161 -0.78 7.33 -18.70
CA ALA A 161 -0.83 8.52 -17.86
C ALA A 161 -2.01 9.45 -18.23
N GLU A 162 -2.44 9.46 -19.49
CA GLU A 162 -3.59 10.25 -19.94
C GLU A 162 -4.92 9.79 -19.33
N GLU A 163 -5.00 8.53 -18.95
CA GLU A 163 -6.19 7.95 -18.32
C GLU A 163 -6.28 8.28 -16.83
N LEU A 164 -5.21 8.81 -16.23
CA LEU A 164 -5.23 9.21 -14.83
C LEU A 164 -6.31 10.29 -14.60
N PRO A 165 -7.10 10.16 -13.51
CA PRO A 165 -8.13 11.13 -13.22
C PRO A 165 -7.53 12.53 -13.02
N LYS A 166 -7.88 13.46 -13.92
CA LYS A 166 -7.40 14.85 -13.88
C LYS A 166 -8.04 15.68 -12.77
N HIS A 167 -9.27 15.32 -12.41
CA HIS A 167 -10.02 16.02 -11.37
C HIS A 167 -9.94 15.24 -10.06
N MET A 168 -9.58 15.95 -8.99
CA MET A 168 -9.54 15.38 -7.64
C MET A 168 -10.99 15.18 -7.15
N PRO A 169 -11.42 13.94 -6.86
CA PRO A 169 -12.77 13.69 -6.40
C PRO A 169 -12.96 14.13 -4.93
N ASP A 170 -14.19 14.46 -4.56
CA ASP A 170 -14.54 14.96 -3.21
C ASP A 170 -14.04 14.05 -2.08
N VAL A 171 -14.09 12.72 -2.28
CA VAL A 171 -13.62 11.76 -1.27
C VAL A 171 -12.13 11.93 -0.94
N VAL A 172 -11.31 12.32 -1.93
CA VAL A 172 -9.88 12.60 -1.74
C VAL A 172 -9.71 13.95 -1.05
N VAL A 173 -10.47 14.97 -1.44
CA VAL A 173 -10.46 16.29 -0.77
C VAL A 173 -10.78 16.14 0.72
N GLN A 174 -11.82 15.38 1.06
CA GLN A 174 -12.22 15.15 2.45
C GLN A 174 -11.17 14.35 3.24
N LEU A 175 -10.54 13.34 2.62
CA LEU A 175 -9.43 12.62 3.25
C LEU A 175 -8.26 13.57 3.55
N LEU A 176 -7.87 14.41 2.61
CA LEU A 176 -6.76 15.35 2.78
C LEU A 176 -7.07 16.39 3.88
N LYS A 177 -8.32 16.87 3.94
CA LYS A 177 -8.77 17.73 5.03
C LYS A 177 -8.63 17.04 6.39
N TRP A 178 -9.13 15.81 6.51
CA TRP A 178 -9.00 15.00 7.74
C TRP A 178 -7.53 14.74 8.09
N ASP A 179 -6.72 14.30 7.14
CA ASP A 179 -5.30 13.99 7.32
C ASP A 179 -4.50 15.23 7.78
N SER A 180 -4.77 16.39 7.18
CA SER A 180 -4.15 17.66 7.58
C SER A 180 -4.51 18.09 9.00
N SER A 181 -5.71 17.75 9.48
CA SER A 181 -6.14 18.02 10.86
C SER A 181 -5.48 17.10 11.88
N GLN A 182 -5.03 15.92 11.44
CA GLN A 182 -4.37 14.91 12.26
C GLN A 182 -2.84 14.93 12.18
N ARG A 183 -2.25 15.92 11.51
CA ARG A 183 -0.80 16.18 11.53
C ARG A 183 -0.35 16.75 12.88
N ILE A 184 -0.50 15.94 13.93
CA ILE A 184 0.40 16.06 15.08
C ILE A 184 1.79 15.78 14.51
N LYS A 185 2.74 16.71 14.71
CA LYS A 185 4.13 16.47 14.31
C LYS A 185 4.57 15.19 15.03
N LEU A 186 4.74 14.11 14.27
CA LEU A 186 5.16 12.81 14.80
C LEU A 186 6.58 12.86 15.39
N GLU A 187 7.30 13.95 15.13
CA GLU A 187 8.63 14.25 15.68
C GLU A 187 8.63 15.60 16.38
N ALA A 188 9.20 15.63 17.58
CA ALA A 188 9.65 16.88 18.17
C ALA A 188 10.80 17.46 17.32
N PRO A 189 10.98 18.80 17.25
CA PRO A 189 12.09 19.42 16.52
C PRO A 189 13.47 18.86 16.91
N THR A 190 13.64 18.49 18.17
CA THR A 190 14.82 17.84 18.74
C THR A 190 15.07 16.44 18.19
N GLU A 191 14.01 15.67 17.93
CA GLU A 191 14.12 14.31 17.36
C GLU A 191 14.44 14.36 15.87
N ALA A 192 13.88 15.35 15.16
CA ALA A 192 14.20 15.61 13.75
C ALA A 192 15.68 16.02 13.59
N ALA A 193 16.20 16.87 14.48
CA ALA A 193 17.61 17.25 14.52
C ALA A 193 18.54 16.06 14.84
N ARG A 194 18.21 15.25 15.86
CA ARG A 194 18.96 14.02 16.17
C ARG A 194 18.98 13.05 14.99
N ARG A 195 17.86 12.91 14.27
CA ARG A 195 17.80 12.00 13.12
C ARG A 195 18.59 12.54 11.92
N GLN A 196 18.64 13.86 11.72
CA GLN A 196 19.54 14.49 10.75
C GLN A 196 21.01 14.22 11.09
N ASP A 197 21.39 14.30 12.37
CA ASP A 197 22.74 13.96 12.83
C ASP A 197 23.07 12.45 12.64
N GLU A 198 22.08 11.56 12.83
CA GLU A 198 22.23 10.11 12.66
C GLU A 198 22.22 9.63 11.20
N THR A 199 21.66 10.43 10.29
CA THR A 199 21.65 10.17 8.83
C THR A 199 22.86 10.74 8.10
N ALA A 200 23.74 11.46 8.80
CA ALA A 200 25.10 11.72 8.32
C ALA A 200 25.86 10.38 8.16
N MET A 201 26.34 10.11 6.94
CA MET A 201 26.89 8.84 6.45
C MET A 201 27.84 8.10 7.42
N PRO A 202 27.50 6.87 7.88
CA PRO A 202 28.38 6.00 8.68
C PRO A 202 29.53 5.35 7.90
N SER A 203 29.57 5.50 6.57
CA SER A 203 30.62 4.93 5.71
C SER A 203 32.01 5.49 6.03
N ALA A 204 32.08 6.72 6.56
CA ALA A 204 33.32 7.31 7.07
C ALA A 204 33.83 6.63 8.36
N LEU A 205 32.94 6.07 9.19
CA LEU A 205 33.30 5.42 10.46
C LEU A 205 33.62 3.92 10.28
N ALA A 206 32.96 3.26 9.33
CA ALA A 206 33.12 1.83 9.05
C ALA A 206 34.44 1.50 8.33
N LEU A 207 34.94 2.39 7.47
CA LEU A 207 36.25 2.24 6.81
C LEU A 207 37.43 2.33 7.79
N ALA A 208 37.22 2.86 9.01
CA ALA A 208 38.28 3.06 9.99
C ALA A 208 38.48 1.89 10.99
N THR A 209 37.51 0.96 11.13
CA THR A 209 37.45 0.12 12.36
C THR A 209 37.44 -1.40 12.17
N GLY A 210 37.31 -1.94 10.95
CA GLY A 210 37.57 -3.37 10.67
C GLY A 210 36.83 -4.38 11.56
N ASP A 211 35.60 -4.07 11.98
CA ASP A 211 34.93 -4.76 13.10
C ASP A 211 34.03 -5.93 12.65
N SER A 212 34.33 -7.14 13.15
CA SER A 212 33.67 -8.41 12.80
C SER A 212 32.26 -8.59 13.40
N ASN A 213 31.81 -7.66 14.25
CA ASN A 213 30.47 -7.67 14.85
C ASN A 213 29.41 -6.87 14.06
N LEU A 214 29.71 -6.49 12.81
CA LEU A 214 28.83 -5.68 11.96
C LEU A 214 27.42 -6.28 11.82
N PHE A 215 27.28 -7.60 11.71
CA PHE A 215 25.99 -8.26 11.56
C PHE A 215 25.11 -8.15 12.81
N LYS A 216 25.68 -8.33 14.02
CA LYS A 216 24.96 -8.12 15.28
C LYS A 216 24.58 -6.66 15.49
N LYS A 217 25.43 -5.72 15.08
CA LYS A 217 25.14 -4.27 15.13
C LYS A 217 24.05 -3.88 14.13
N LEU A 218 24.05 -4.44 12.92
CA LEU A 218 22.99 -4.24 11.93
C LEU A 218 21.65 -4.81 12.40
N LEU A 219 21.65 -6.00 13.01
CA LEU A 219 20.45 -6.59 13.59
C LEU A 219 19.92 -5.77 14.77
N ALA A 220 20.81 -5.34 15.68
CA ALA A 220 20.45 -4.48 16.81
C ALA A 220 19.90 -3.11 16.36
N ARG A 221 20.43 -2.55 15.27
CA ARG A 221 19.97 -1.28 14.68
C ARG A 221 18.65 -1.44 13.91
N ALA A 222 18.45 -2.59 13.25
CA ALA A 222 17.15 -2.94 12.65
C ALA A 222 16.07 -3.06 13.72
N THR A 223 16.39 -3.64 14.88
CA THR A 223 15.46 -3.71 16.02
C THR A 223 15.34 -2.41 16.82
N SER A 224 16.36 -1.53 16.83
CA SER A 224 16.27 -0.22 17.50
C SER A 224 15.41 0.78 16.72
N SER A 225 15.24 0.59 15.40
CA SER A 225 14.33 1.37 14.57
C SER A 225 12.84 1.20 14.95
N TRP A 226 12.53 0.24 15.82
CA TRP A 226 11.17 -0.04 16.27
C TRP A 226 10.76 0.82 17.47
N ASN A 227 11.63 1.71 17.95
CA ASN A 227 11.36 2.70 18.99
C ASN A 227 10.67 2.07 20.23
N LEU A 228 11.11 0.87 20.62
CA LEU A 228 10.63 0.24 21.85
C LEU A 228 11.32 0.93 23.03
N PRO A 229 10.57 1.35 24.07
CA PRO A 229 11.20 1.86 25.28
C PRO A 229 12.02 0.73 25.92
N VAL A 230 13.23 1.09 26.37
CA VAL A 230 14.03 0.25 27.28
C VAL A 230 13.45 0.33 28.67
#